data_AF-A0A673TGJ8-F1
#
_entry.id   AF-A0A673TGJ8-F1
#
_cell.length_a   1.000
_cell.length_b   1.000
_cell.length_c   1.000
_cell.angle_alpha   90.00
_cell.angle_beta   90.00
_cell.angle_gamma   90.00
#
_symmetry.space_group_name_H-M   'P 1'
#
loop_
_entity.id
_entity.type
_entity.pdbx_description
1 polymer ?
#
loop_
_entity_poly.entity_id
_entity_poly.type
_entity_poly.pdbx_seq_one_letter_code
_entity_poly.pdbx_strand_id
1 'polypeptide(L)'
;MFTSFSYLTSFQEFENFIAKFGDSGFVLVALGSMVSTFQTKDLLKEMNSAFARLSQGVIWKYKASYWPKDVKLAPNVKIVDWLPQNDLLAHPRIRLFVTHGGMNSIMEAIQHGVPMVGISLFGDQPENLNRVEARKFGVSLQLKQINREILAVKMKQVIEDKRYKSAVVAASIIRRSHPLTPAQRLVGWIDHILQTGGAAHLKAHGLQQPWHEQYLLDVILFLLVVTLGTLWFCGKLLGIMGRWLCGASKLKKA
;
A
#
# COMPACT_ATOMS: atom_id res chain seq x y z
N MET A 1 -25.36 16.15 -4.58
CA MET A 1 -25.13 17.34 -5.45
C MET A 1 -23.86 18.12 -5.08
N PHE A 2 -23.39 18.10 -3.82
CA PHE A 2 -22.17 18.82 -3.39
C PHE A 2 -20.81 18.18 -3.79
N THR A 3 -20.77 16.97 -4.36
CA THR A 3 -19.52 16.29 -4.72
C THR A 3 -19.05 16.56 -6.15
N SER A 4 -19.97 16.78 -7.09
CA SER A 4 -19.64 16.99 -8.52
C SER A 4 -18.96 18.34 -8.76
N PHE A 5 -19.46 19.43 -8.16
CA PHE A 5 -18.91 20.77 -8.37
C PHE A 5 -17.49 20.92 -7.79
N SER A 6 -17.26 20.44 -6.57
CA SER A 6 -15.93 20.42 -5.94
C SER A 6 -14.94 19.52 -6.67
N TYR A 7 -15.42 18.45 -7.30
CA TYR A 7 -14.59 17.60 -8.14
C TYR A 7 -14.16 18.32 -9.42
N LEU A 8 -15.09 18.97 -10.11
CA LEU A 8 -14.83 19.70 -11.36
C LEU A 8 -13.86 20.87 -11.15
N THR A 9 -14.00 21.63 -10.06
CA THR A 9 -13.05 22.69 -9.72
C THR A 9 -11.67 22.12 -9.41
N SER A 10 -11.58 21.01 -8.66
CA SER A 10 -10.30 20.35 -8.38
C SER A 10 -9.62 19.83 -9.65
N PHE A 11 -10.39 19.30 -10.61
CA PHE A 11 -9.87 18.79 -11.87
C PHE A 11 -9.27 19.93 -12.71
N GLN A 12 -9.97 21.06 -12.85
CA GLN A 12 -9.46 22.21 -13.56
C GLN A 12 -8.16 22.77 -12.94
N GLU A 13 -8.04 22.73 -11.61
CA GLU A 13 -6.80 23.11 -10.95
C GLU A 13 -5.61 22.20 -11.27
N PHE A 14 -5.85 20.88 -11.40
CA PHE A 14 -4.82 19.94 -11.82
C PHE A 14 -4.40 20.19 -13.26
N GLU A 15 -5.36 20.39 -14.17
CA GLU A 15 -5.09 20.75 -15.57
C GLU A 15 -4.25 22.02 -15.69
N ASN A 16 -4.63 23.08 -14.97
CA ASN A 16 -3.90 24.35 -14.95
C ASN A 16 -2.48 24.19 -14.41
N PHE A 17 -2.27 23.31 -13.42
CA PHE A 17 -0.94 23.00 -12.90
C PHE A 17 -0.11 22.22 -13.93
N ILE A 18 -0.68 21.16 -14.51
CA ILE A 18 -0.03 20.30 -15.50
C ILE A 18 0.35 21.09 -16.76
N ALA A 19 -0.48 22.05 -17.18
CA ALA A 19 -0.24 22.90 -18.35
C ALA A 19 1.06 23.70 -18.26
N LYS A 20 1.50 24.09 -17.06
CA LYS A 20 2.75 24.85 -16.84
C LYS A 20 4.01 24.08 -17.23
N PHE A 21 3.93 22.76 -17.32
CA PHE A 21 5.08 21.89 -17.61
C PHE A 21 5.08 21.35 -19.05
N GLY A 22 4.06 21.71 -19.85
CA GLY A 22 3.97 21.37 -21.27
C GLY A 22 4.30 19.90 -21.56
N ASP A 23 5.23 19.68 -22.48
CA ASP A 23 5.65 18.34 -22.93
C ASP A 23 6.44 17.55 -21.89
N SER A 24 7.05 18.22 -20.90
CA SER A 24 7.67 17.50 -19.79
C SER A 24 6.63 16.68 -19.05
N GLY A 25 5.40 17.19 -18.94
CA GLY A 25 4.29 16.51 -18.28
C GLY A 25 4.43 16.49 -16.76
N PHE A 26 3.88 15.48 -16.11
CA PHE A 26 3.85 15.41 -14.65
C PHE A 26 4.14 14.01 -14.07
N VAL A 27 4.51 14.01 -12.80
CA VAL A 27 4.69 12.84 -11.94
C VAL A 27 3.61 12.86 -10.87
N LEU A 28 2.97 11.71 -10.65
CA LEU A 28 2.02 11.51 -9.56
C LEU A 28 2.73 10.80 -8.41
N VAL A 29 2.57 11.28 -7.18
CA VAL A 29 3.15 10.66 -5.98
C VAL A 29 2.02 10.33 -4.99
N ALA A 30 1.77 9.04 -4.77
CA ALA A 30 0.78 8.58 -3.81
C ALA A 30 1.26 7.32 -3.06
N LEU A 31 1.57 7.48 -1.77
CA LEU A 31 2.12 6.41 -0.93
C LEU A 31 1.06 5.73 -0.02
N GLY A 32 -0.23 5.95 -0.30
CA GLY A 32 -1.33 5.38 0.50
C GLY A 32 -1.83 6.31 1.61
N SER A 33 -2.72 5.81 2.48
CA SER A 33 -3.29 6.54 3.63
C SER A 33 -2.50 6.31 4.92
N MET A 34 -1.83 5.16 5.06
CA MET A 34 -1.07 4.77 6.25
C MET A 34 0.37 5.32 6.26
N VAL A 35 0.74 6.12 5.25
CA VAL A 35 2.10 6.61 5.07
C VAL A 35 2.52 7.64 6.13
N SER A 36 1.56 8.36 6.73
CA SER A 36 1.85 9.40 7.74
C SER A 36 2.61 8.85 8.95
N THR A 37 2.50 7.55 9.24
CA THR A 37 3.23 6.88 10.33
C THR A 37 4.71 6.71 10.05
N PHE A 38 5.12 6.71 8.77
CA PHE A 38 6.50 6.42 8.35
C PHE A 38 7.25 7.65 7.79
N GLN A 39 6.56 8.79 7.64
CA GLN A 39 7.13 10.00 7.05
C GLN A 39 7.76 10.89 8.11
N THR A 40 9.08 10.76 8.26
CA THR A 40 9.86 11.72 9.04
C THR A 40 10.05 13.02 8.27
N LYS A 41 10.30 14.11 9.00
CA LYS A 41 10.61 15.41 8.41
C LYS A 41 11.80 15.35 7.44
N ASP A 42 12.83 14.57 7.75
CA ASP A 42 14.01 14.42 6.90
C ASP A 42 13.69 13.67 5.61
N LEU A 43 12.86 12.62 5.68
CA LEU A 43 12.39 11.93 4.48
C LEU A 43 11.61 12.88 3.56
N LEU A 44 10.71 13.70 4.11
CA LEU A 44 9.96 14.68 3.32
C LEU A 44 10.89 15.72 2.66
N LYS A 45 11.95 16.15 3.36
CA LYS A 45 12.98 17.05 2.81
C LYS A 45 13.75 16.39 1.66
N GLU A 46 14.16 15.13 1.83
CA GLU A 46 14.87 14.37 0.80
C GLU A 46 13.99 14.15 -0.44
N MET A 47 12.72 13.77 -0.25
CA MET A 47 11.76 13.62 -1.35
C MET A 47 11.50 14.94 -2.08
N ASN A 48 11.20 16.02 -1.36
CA ASN A 48 10.99 17.35 -1.95
C ASN A 48 12.21 17.82 -2.75
N SER A 49 13.42 17.59 -2.21
CA SER A 49 14.67 17.91 -2.88
C SER A 49 14.91 17.07 -4.13
N ALA A 50 14.49 15.80 -4.13
CA ALA A 50 14.53 14.95 -5.32
C ALA A 50 13.56 15.46 -6.40
N PHE A 51 12.33 15.81 -6.01
CA PHE A 51 11.30 16.32 -6.91
C PHE A 51 11.71 17.64 -7.57
N ALA A 52 12.41 18.52 -6.83
CA ALA A 52 12.94 19.76 -7.37
C ALA A 52 13.93 19.59 -8.55
N ARG A 53 14.50 18.38 -8.72
CA ARG A 53 15.46 18.06 -9.80
C ARG A 53 14.79 17.57 -11.08
N LEU A 54 13.47 17.45 -11.10
CA LEU A 54 12.68 17.03 -12.25
C LEU A 54 12.25 18.26 -13.07
N SER A 55 12.15 18.10 -14.38
CA SER A 55 11.51 19.09 -15.27
C SER A 55 9.98 18.98 -15.23
N GLN A 56 9.45 17.86 -14.74
CA GLN A 56 8.03 17.59 -14.59
C GLN A 56 7.42 18.35 -13.41
N GLY A 57 6.13 18.65 -13.52
CA GLY A 57 5.31 18.98 -12.36
C GLY A 57 5.12 17.74 -11.50
N VAL A 58 5.12 17.90 -10.18
CA VAL A 58 4.93 16.80 -9.24
C VAL A 58 3.67 17.04 -8.43
N ILE A 59 2.66 16.21 -8.64
CA ILE A 59 1.44 16.21 -7.84
C ILE A 59 1.64 15.20 -6.72
N TRP A 60 1.73 15.68 -5.49
CA TRP A 60 2.05 14.86 -4.33
C TRP A 60 0.87 14.79 -3.36
N LYS A 61 0.30 13.59 -3.22
CA LYS A 61 -0.68 13.30 -2.17
C LYS A 61 -0.01 13.34 -0.80
N TYR A 62 -0.25 14.41 -0.06
CA TYR A 62 0.18 14.56 1.31
C TYR A 62 -0.71 15.58 2.01
N LYS A 63 -0.97 15.41 3.30
CA LYS A 63 -1.80 16.37 4.04
C LYS A 63 -1.04 17.67 4.26
N ALA A 64 -1.51 18.77 3.69
CA ALA A 64 -0.85 20.07 3.82
C ALA A 64 -0.69 20.51 5.28
N SER A 65 -1.64 20.15 6.14
CA SER A 65 -1.60 20.42 7.59
C SER A 65 -0.45 19.72 8.33
N TYR A 66 0.10 18.65 7.76
CA TYR A 66 1.25 17.91 8.33
C TYR A 66 2.57 18.30 7.64
N TRP A 67 2.57 19.30 6.75
CA TRP A 67 3.79 19.74 6.11
C TRP A 67 4.68 20.51 7.09
N PRO A 68 5.99 20.21 7.20
CA PRO A 68 6.87 20.95 8.10
C PRO A 68 6.95 22.44 7.71
N LYS A 69 6.56 23.33 8.64
CA LYS A 69 6.48 24.78 8.38
C LYS A 69 7.82 25.43 8.01
N ASP A 70 8.93 24.83 8.43
CA ASP A 70 10.28 25.30 8.14
C ASP A 70 10.86 24.74 6.83
N VAL A 71 10.10 23.91 6.09
CA VAL A 71 10.53 23.34 4.82
C VAL A 71 9.80 24.02 3.68
N LYS A 72 10.54 24.77 2.86
CA LYS A 72 9.99 25.37 1.64
C LYS A 72 9.69 24.29 0.60
N LEU A 73 8.46 24.25 0.11
CA LEU A 73 8.04 23.35 -0.96
C LEU A 73 8.73 23.74 -2.27
N ALA A 74 9.18 22.74 -3.05
CA ALA A 74 9.80 22.99 -4.34
C ALA A 74 8.80 23.62 -5.33
N PRO A 75 9.25 24.52 -6.24
CA PRO A 75 8.35 25.29 -7.10
C PRO A 75 7.57 24.44 -8.10
N ASN A 76 8.08 23.24 -8.45
CA ASN A 76 7.42 22.29 -9.33
C ASN A 76 6.57 21.25 -8.58
N VAL A 77 6.39 21.38 -7.26
CA VAL A 77 5.62 20.43 -6.45
C VAL A 77 4.31 21.07 -6.00
N LYS A 78 3.19 20.37 -6.21
CA LYS A 78 1.88 20.70 -5.64
C LYS A 78 1.47 19.60 -4.66
N ILE A 79 1.33 19.97 -3.39
CA ILE A 79 0.77 19.08 -2.36
C ILE A 79 -0.75 19.17 -2.40
N VAL A 80 -1.41 18.03 -2.31
CA VAL A 80 -2.87 17.93 -2.20
C VAL A 80 -3.30 16.84 -1.23
N ASP A 81 -4.36 17.12 -0.48
CA ASP A 81 -4.89 16.20 0.53
C ASP A 81 -5.60 14.99 -0.12
N TRP A 82 -6.19 15.21 -1.30
CA TRP A 82 -6.96 14.22 -2.05
C TRP A 82 -6.64 14.28 -3.55
N LEU A 83 -6.77 13.14 -4.24
CA LEU A 83 -6.47 12.98 -5.66
C LEU A 83 -7.58 12.20 -6.37
N PRO A 84 -8.00 12.61 -7.59
CA PRO A 84 -8.66 11.74 -8.54
C PRO A 84 -7.59 10.84 -9.21
N GLN A 85 -6.99 9.93 -8.43
CA GLN A 85 -5.78 9.18 -8.82
C GLN A 85 -5.94 8.43 -10.14
N ASN A 86 -7.04 7.70 -10.33
CA ASN A 86 -7.29 6.95 -11.56
C ASN A 86 -7.38 7.86 -12.80
N ASP A 87 -8.00 9.04 -12.67
CA ASP A 87 -8.13 10.00 -13.77
C ASP A 87 -6.78 10.66 -14.10
N LEU A 88 -5.99 11.00 -13.07
CA LEU A 88 -4.62 11.50 -13.26
C LEU A 88 -3.71 10.45 -13.89
N LEU A 89 -3.87 9.17 -13.54
CA LEU A 89 -3.14 8.08 -14.20
C LEU A 89 -3.59 7.89 -15.66
N ALA A 90 -4.84 8.22 -16.00
CA ALA A 90 -5.34 8.21 -17.37
C ALA A 90 -4.89 9.43 -18.20
N HIS A 91 -4.40 10.49 -17.55
CA HIS A 91 -4.08 11.76 -18.21
C HIS A 91 -2.89 11.62 -19.19
N PRO A 92 -2.97 12.13 -20.43
CA PRO A 92 -1.96 11.89 -21.48
C PRO A 92 -0.55 12.41 -21.15
N ARG A 93 -0.44 13.42 -20.29
CA ARG A 93 0.85 14.00 -19.85
C ARG A 93 1.47 13.33 -18.62
N ILE A 94 0.89 12.25 -18.10
CA ILE A 94 1.53 11.49 -17.01
C ILE A 94 2.82 10.83 -17.52
N ARG A 95 3.90 10.99 -16.76
CA ARG A 95 5.20 10.37 -17.08
C ARG A 95 5.57 9.24 -16.13
N LEU A 96 5.23 9.39 -14.86
CA LEU A 96 5.66 8.46 -13.82
C LEU A 96 4.66 8.44 -12.67
N PHE A 97 4.48 7.26 -12.07
CA PHE A 97 3.77 7.10 -10.81
C PHE A 97 4.72 6.62 -9.70
N VAL A 98 4.93 7.46 -8.68
CA VAL A 98 5.64 7.09 -7.46
C VAL A 98 4.63 6.55 -6.46
N THR A 99 4.76 5.27 -6.12
CA THR A 99 3.77 4.53 -5.32
C THR A 99 4.41 3.70 -4.24
N HIS A 100 3.67 3.45 -3.16
CA HIS A 100 4.10 2.51 -2.11
C HIS A 100 4.16 1.03 -2.56
N GLY A 101 3.60 0.69 -3.73
CA GLY A 101 3.59 -0.69 -4.23
C GLY A 101 2.41 -1.55 -3.74
N GLY A 102 1.36 -0.93 -3.20
CA GLY A 102 0.10 -1.65 -2.96
C GLY A 102 -0.51 -2.17 -4.26
N MET A 103 -1.11 -3.36 -4.21
CA MET A 103 -1.63 -4.05 -5.40
C MET A 103 -2.59 -3.17 -6.22
N ASN A 104 -3.53 -2.47 -5.58
CA ASN A 104 -4.48 -1.60 -6.27
C ASN A 104 -3.78 -0.49 -7.07
N SER A 105 -2.80 0.19 -6.46
CA SER A 105 -2.01 1.23 -7.13
C SER A 105 -1.24 0.69 -8.34
N ILE A 106 -0.63 -0.49 -8.21
CA ILE A 106 0.07 -1.15 -9.32
C ILE A 106 -0.89 -1.47 -10.45
N MET A 107 -2.08 -1.94 -10.12
CA MET A 107 -3.10 -2.34 -11.08
C MET A 107 -3.68 -1.15 -11.83
N GLU A 108 -3.91 -0.01 -11.18
CA GLU A 108 -4.30 1.25 -11.83
C GLU A 108 -3.18 1.77 -12.76
N ALA A 109 -1.92 1.68 -12.34
CA ALA A 109 -0.79 2.07 -13.18
C ALA A 109 -0.68 1.20 -14.43
N ILE A 110 -0.82 -0.13 -14.28
CA ILE A 110 -0.87 -1.07 -15.41
C ILE A 110 -2.10 -0.77 -16.29
N GLN A 111 -3.26 -0.52 -15.69
CA GLN A 111 -4.48 -0.18 -16.42
C GLN A 111 -4.26 0.99 -17.35
N HIS A 112 -3.46 2.00 -16.98
CA HIS A 112 -3.18 3.18 -17.81
C HIS A 112 -1.81 3.19 -18.49
N GLY A 113 -1.04 2.10 -18.37
CA GLY A 113 0.28 1.99 -18.98
C GLY A 113 1.28 3.01 -18.44
N VAL A 114 1.24 3.32 -17.15
CA VAL A 114 2.13 4.30 -16.49
C VAL A 114 3.26 3.57 -15.77
N PRO A 115 4.54 3.87 -16.08
CA PRO A 115 5.66 3.23 -15.39
C PRO A 115 5.80 3.78 -13.96
N MET A 116 6.47 3.04 -13.10
CA MET A 116 6.46 3.30 -11.66
C MET A 116 7.84 3.40 -11.01
N VAL A 117 7.94 4.21 -9.95
CA VAL A 117 8.96 4.04 -8.91
C VAL A 117 8.24 3.58 -7.65
N GLY A 118 8.54 2.36 -7.21
CA GLY A 118 7.99 1.78 -6.01
C GLY A 118 8.80 2.13 -4.77
N ILE A 119 8.14 2.54 -3.68
CA ILE A 119 8.76 2.78 -2.38
C ILE A 119 8.04 1.92 -1.32
N SER A 120 8.51 0.72 -1.06
CA SER A 120 7.84 -0.19 -0.13
C SER A 120 7.85 0.34 1.31
N LEU A 121 6.69 0.31 1.97
CA LEU A 121 6.53 0.69 3.37
C LEU A 121 6.39 -0.54 4.28
N PHE A 122 5.41 -1.42 4.00
CA PHE A 122 5.10 -2.60 4.83
C PHE A 122 4.23 -3.63 4.10
N GLY A 123 3.98 -4.78 4.73
CA GLY A 123 3.04 -5.80 4.24
C GLY A 123 3.52 -6.48 2.96
N ASP A 124 2.61 -6.64 2.00
CA ASP A 124 2.82 -7.28 0.70
C ASP A 124 3.59 -6.41 -0.32
N GLN A 125 3.79 -5.13 -0.01
CA GLN A 125 4.36 -4.14 -0.93
C GLN A 125 5.75 -4.51 -1.48
N PRO A 126 6.73 -5.00 -0.67
CA PRO A 126 8.03 -5.40 -1.20
C PRO A 126 7.93 -6.50 -2.26
N GLU A 127 7.07 -7.50 -2.03
CA GLU A 127 6.89 -8.63 -2.95
C GLU A 127 6.19 -8.17 -4.25
N ASN A 128 5.21 -7.28 -4.14
CA ASN A 128 4.57 -6.67 -5.30
C ASN A 128 5.57 -5.87 -6.13
N LEU A 129 6.48 -5.11 -5.49
CA LEU A 129 7.48 -4.33 -6.20
C LEU A 129 8.57 -5.20 -6.84
N ASN A 130 8.91 -6.35 -6.25
CA ASN A 130 9.78 -7.33 -6.92
C ASN A 130 9.17 -7.80 -8.26
N ARG A 131 7.84 -7.99 -8.31
CA ARG A 131 7.14 -8.33 -9.56
C ARG A 131 7.14 -7.17 -10.56
N VAL A 132 7.02 -5.93 -10.08
CA VAL A 132 7.14 -4.71 -10.91
C VAL A 132 8.52 -4.64 -11.57
N GLU A 133 9.59 -4.86 -10.82
CA GLU A 133 10.96 -4.88 -11.35
C GLU A 133 11.19 -6.04 -12.32
N ALA A 134 10.80 -7.26 -11.94
CA ALA A 134 10.96 -8.45 -12.78
C ALA A 134 10.27 -8.30 -14.14
N ARG A 135 9.14 -7.60 -14.18
CA ARG A 135 8.39 -7.31 -15.42
C ARG A 135 8.82 -6.01 -16.11
N LYS A 136 9.82 -5.30 -15.56
CA LYS A 136 10.30 -4.01 -16.05
C LYS A 136 9.20 -2.94 -16.14
N PHE A 137 8.24 -2.94 -15.21
CA PHE A 137 7.23 -1.88 -15.13
C PHE A 137 7.74 -0.66 -14.36
N GLY A 138 8.86 -0.81 -13.66
CA GLY A 138 9.44 0.22 -12.82
C GLY A 138 10.67 -0.27 -12.07
N VAL A 139 11.08 0.52 -11.09
CA VAL A 139 12.15 0.20 -10.13
C VAL A 139 11.59 0.20 -8.71
N SER A 140 12.21 -0.56 -7.80
CA SER A 140 11.85 -0.67 -6.39
C SER A 140 12.91 0.00 -5.52
N LEU A 141 12.46 0.68 -4.48
CA LEU A 141 13.27 1.27 -3.42
C LEU A 141 12.67 0.90 -2.07
N GLN A 142 13.54 0.63 -1.10
CA GLN A 142 13.12 0.57 0.29
C GLN A 142 13.12 1.99 0.87
N LEU A 143 12.21 2.27 1.81
CA LEU A 143 12.10 3.59 2.44
C LEU A 143 13.43 4.09 3.02
N LYS A 144 14.23 3.19 3.61
CA LYS A 144 15.54 3.49 4.20
C LYS A 144 16.62 3.89 3.17
N GLN A 145 16.42 3.55 1.91
CA GLN A 145 17.35 3.88 0.81
C GLN A 145 17.03 5.24 0.19
N ILE A 146 15.94 5.90 0.60
CA ILE A 146 15.54 7.18 0.03
C ILE A 146 16.49 8.27 0.52
N ASN A 147 17.24 8.82 -0.42
CA ASN A 147 17.84 10.14 -0.36
C ASN A 147 17.54 10.87 -1.69
N ARG A 148 17.78 12.18 -1.71
CA ARG A 148 17.44 13.03 -2.86
C ARG A 148 18.16 12.61 -4.14
N GLU A 149 19.40 12.14 -4.07
CA GLU A 149 20.18 11.67 -5.23
C GLU A 149 19.58 10.41 -5.83
N ILE A 150 19.42 9.37 -5.01
CA ILE A 150 18.92 8.05 -5.44
C ILE A 150 17.52 8.20 -6.02
N LEU A 151 16.61 8.90 -5.32
CA LEU A 151 15.24 9.05 -5.78
C LEU A 151 15.19 9.83 -7.10
N ALA A 152 15.93 10.94 -7.23
CA ALA A 152 15.97 11.71 -8.48
C ALA A 152 16.53 10.88 -9.65
N VAL A 153 17.61 10.13 -9.44
CA VAL A 153 18.22 9.28 -10.47
C VAL A 153 17.24 8.18 -10.90
N LYS A 154 16.58 7.51 -9.95
CA LYS A 154 15.61 6.45 -10.26
C LYS A 154 14.38 6.97 -10.99
N MET A 155 13.85 8.13 -10.60
CA MET A 155 12.74 8.75 -11.33
C MET A 155 13.15 9.10 -12.76
N LYS A 156 14.31 9.73 -12.97
CA LYS A 156 14.82 10.03 -14.31
C LYS A 156 15.05 8.78 -15.14
N GLN A 157 15.67 7.75 -14.55
CA GLN A 157 15.89 6.46 -15.19
C GLN A 157 14.58 5.89 -15.74
N VAL A 158 13.51 5.84 -14.93
CA VAL A 158 12.23 5.27 -15.36
C VAL A 158 11.52 6.14 -16.40
N ILE A 159 11.65 7.45 -16.31
CA ILE A 159 11.07 8.40 -17.28
C ILE A 159 11.77 8.33 -18.65
N GLU A 160 13.10 8.22 -18.67
CA GLU A 160 13.93 8.33 -19.87
C GLU A 160 14.11 6.97 -20.58
N ASP A 161 14.20 5.88 -19.81
CA ASP A 161 14.35 4.53 -20.37
C ASP A 161 13.01 3.99 -20.87
N LYS A 162 12.83 4.08 -22.19
CA LYS A 162 11.62 3.65 -22.91
C LYS A 162 11.21 2.21 -22.61
N ARG A 163 12.14 1.33 -22.19
CA ARG A 163 11.84 -0.08 -21.87
C ARG A 163 10.77 -0.19 -20.78
N TYR A 164 10.77 0.69 -19.78
CA TYR A 164 9.77 0.68 -18.71
C TYR A 164 8.38 1.02 -19.25
N LYS A 165 8.29 2.11 -20.04
CA LYS A 165 7.03 2.53 -20.66
C LYS A 165 6.50 1.46 -21.63
N SER A 166 7.34 0.91 -22.50
CA SER A 166 6.95 -0.13 -23.44
C SER A 166 6.43 -1.39 -22.73
N ALA A 167 7.09 -1.84 -21.66
CA ALA A 167 6.67 -3.02 -20.91
C ALA A 167 5.31 -2.82 -20.24
N VAL A 168 5.09 -1.69 -19.56
CA VAL A 168 3.81 -1.42 -18.88
C VAL A 168 2.68 -1.13 -19.87
N VAL A 169 2.96 -0.53 -21.04
CA VAL A 169 1.95 -0.36 -22.11
C VAL A 169 1.55 -1.71 -22.69
N ALA A 170 2.49 -2.62 -22.95
CA ALA A 170 2.18 -3.98 -23.38
C ALA A 170 1.29 -4.70 -22.34
N ALA A 171 1.61 -4.56 -21.05
CA ALA A 171 0.78 -5.08 -19.97
C ALA A 171 -0.60 -4.42 -19.89
N SER A 172 -0.71 -3.12 -20.19
CA SER A 172 -1.97 -2.38 -20.27
C SER A 172 -2.87 -2.92 -21.38
N ILE A 173 -2.30 -3.20 -22.55
CA ILE A 173 -3.03 -3.81 -23.68
C ILE A 173 -3.58 -5.18 -23.26
N ILE A 174 -2.74 -6.03 -22.65
CA ILE A 174 -3.16 -7.36 -22.16
C ILE A 174 -4.24 -7.23 -21.07
N ARG A 175 -4.10 -6.25 -20.17
CA ARG A 175 -5.06 -5.99 -19.09
C ARG A 175 -6.43 -5.61 -19.65
N ARG A 176 -6.44 -4.76 -20.66
CA ARG A 176 -7.66 -4.24 -21.32
C ARG A 176 -8.25 -5.24 -22.31
N SER A 177 -7.44 -6.18 -22.82
CA SER A 177 -7.92 -7.26 -23.67
C SER A 177 -8.72 -8.26 -22.84
N HIS A 178 -10.03 -8.02 -22.75
CA HIS A 178 -10.97 -9.00 -22.23
C HIS A 178 -11.70 -9.64 -23.43
N PRO A 179 -11.75 -10.98 -23.50
CA PRO A 179 -12.43 -11.68 -24.60
C PRO A 179 -13.95 -11.45 -24.57
N LEU A 180 -14.49 -11.09 -23.40
CA LEU A 180 -15.89 -10.82 -23.16
C LEU A 180 -16.05 -9.40 -22.63
N THR A 181 -17.12 -8.73 -23.07
CA THR A 181 -17.51 -7.42 -22.53
C THR A 181 -17.84 -7.52 -21.03
N PRO A 182 -17.77 -6.43 -20.25
CA PRO A 182 -18.16 -6.43 -18.84
C PRO A 182 -19.58 -6.98 -18.62
N ALA A 183 -20.52 -6.65 -19.51
CA ALA A 183 -21.89 -7.16 -19.46
C ALA A 183 -21.95 -8.68 -19.70
N GLN A 184 -21.28 -9.19 -20.73
CA GLN A 184 -21.23 -10.63 -21.00
C GLN A 184 -20.58 -11.41 -19.86
N ARG A 185 -19.51 -10.88 -19.26
CA ARG A 185 -18.87 -11.51 -18.10
C ARG A 185 -19.83 -11.56 -16.91
N LEU A 186 -20.56 -10.47 -16.65
CA LEU A 186 -21.53 -10.41 -15.57
C LEU A 186 -22.63 -11.46 -15.76
N VAL A 187 -23.23 -11.51 -16.97
CA VAL A 187 -24.25 -12.51 -17.31
C VAL A 187 -23.72 -13.93 -17.14
N GLY A 188 -22.52 -14.22 -17.66
CA GLY A 188 -21.92 -15.55 -17.53
C GLY A 188 -21.68 -15.98 -16.07
N TRP A 189 -21.30 -15.05 -15.18
CA TRP A 189 -21.19 -15.35 -13.74
C TRP A 189 -22.56 -15.58 -13.08
N ILE A 190 -23.59 -14.81 -13.45
CA ILE A 190 -24.96 -15.02 -12.98
C ILE A 190 -25.44 -16.42 -13.39
N ASP A 191 -25.28 -16.78 -14.66
CA ASP A 191 -25.66 -18.09 -15.18
C ASP A 191 -24.93 -19.22 -14.45
N HIS A 192 -23.62 -19.09 -14.24
CA HIS A 192 -22.85 -20.07 -13.49
C HIS A 192 -23.35 -20.25 -12.05
N ILE A 193 -23.70 -19.15 -11.37
CA ILE A 193 -24.26 -19.20 -10.02
C ILE A 193 -25.60 -19.92 -10.02
N LEU A 194 -26.49 -19.63 -10.96
CA LEU A 194 -27.79 -20.28 -11.07
C LEU A 194 -27.65 -21.78 -11.38
N GLN A 195 -26.78 -22.14 -12.32
CA GLN A 195 -26.53 -23.53 -12.72
C GLN A 195 -25.92 -24.38 -11.60
N THR A 196 -25.09 -23.78 -10.76
CA THR A 196 -24.44 -24.47 -9.63
C THR A 196 -25.26 -24.44 -8.33
N GLY A 197 -26.52 -23.98 -8.40
CA GLY A 197 -27.40 -23.92 -7.23
C GLY A 197 -26.92 -22.92 -6.17
N GLY A 198 -26.31 -21.81 -6.59
CA GLY A 198 -25.82 -20.75 -5.70
C GLY A 198 -24.31 -20.74 -5.45
N ALA A 199 -23.52 -21.43 -6.28
CA ALA A 199 -22.06 -21.45 -6.27
C ALA A 199 -21.43 -21.67 -4.89
N ALA A 200 -21.93 -22.66 -4.14
CA ALA A 200 -21.48 -22.94 -2.77
C ALA A 200 -19.95 -23.14 -2.65
N HIS A 201 -19.32 -23.73 -3.68
CA HIS A 201 -17.88 -23.97 -3.77
C HIS A 201 -17.03 -22.69 -3.94
N LEU A 202 -17.62 -21.56 -4.34
CA LEU A 202 -16.93 -20.26 -4.44
C LEU A 202 -17.06 -19.44 -3.15
N LYS A 203 -17.97 -19.83 -2.24
CA LYS A 203 -18.11 -19.16 -0.94
C LYS A 203 -16.95 -19.59 -0.06
N ALA A 204 -16.25 -18.62 0.53
CA ALA A 204 -15.23 -18.91 1.52
C ALA A 204 -15.85 -19.70 2.68
N HIS A 205 -15.23 -20.81 3.08
CA HIS A 205 -15.76 -21.68 4.13
C HIS A 205 -15.99 -20.91 5.45
N GLY A 206 -15.14 -19.93 5.76
CA GLY A 206 -15.29 -19.09 6.95
C GLY A 206 -16.60 -18.28 7.05
N LEU A 207 -17.31 -18.04 5.94
CA LEU A 207 -18.64 -17.41 5.98
C LEU A 207 -19.77 -18.37 6.37
N GLN A 208 -19.50 -19.68 6.31
CA GLN A 208 -20.45 -20.74 6.64
C GLN A 208 -20.16 -21.36 8.01
N GLN A 209 -19.03 -20.99 8.64
CA GLN A 209 -18.66 -21.51 9.94
C GLN A 209 -19.57 -20.98 11.06
N PRO A 210 -19.93 -21.81 12.04
CA PRO A 210 -20.55 -21.35 13.27
C PRO A 210 -19.68 -20.30 13.97
N TRP A 211 -20.32 -19.34 14.65
CA TRP A 211 -19.62 -18.24 15.33
C TRP A 211 -18.55 -18.74 16.32
N HIS A 212 -18.76 -19.88 16.99
CA HIS A 212 -17.81 -20.43 17.95
C HIS A 212 -16.52 -20.97 17.31
N GLU A 213 -16.60 -21.54 16.11
CA GLU A 213 -15.41 -21.94 15.32
C GLU A 213 -14.69 -20.70 14.77
N GLN A 214 -15.47 -19.72 14.29
CA GLN A 214 -14.92 -18.46 13.78
C GLN A 214 -14.11 -17.70 14.84
N TYR A 215 -14.54 -17.76 16.11
CA TYR A 215 -13.83 -17.17 17.25
C TYR A 215 -12.86 -18.13 17.96
N LEU A 216 -12.66 -19.35 17.43
CA LEU A 216 -11.71 -20.35 17.96
C LEU A 216 -11.88 -20.60 19.47
N LEU A 217 -13.12 -20.72 19.94
CA LEU A 217 -13.42 -20.84 21.38
C LEU A 217 -12.80 -22.10 22.00
N ASP A 218 -12.72 -23.18 21.23
CA ASP A 218 -12.05 -24.42 21.59
C ASP A 218 -10.55 -24.21 21.85
N VAL A 219 -9.87 -23.45 20.99
CA VAL A 219 -8.45 -23.08 21.14
C VAL A 219 -8.26 -22.18 22.36
N ILE A 220 -9.14 -21.19 22.56
CA ILE A 220 -9.09 -20.30 23.74
C ILE A 220 -9.25 -21.12 25.02
N LEU A 221 -10.22 -22.03 25.06
CA LEU A 221 -10.46 -22.88 26.21
C LEU A 221 -9.27 -23.79 26.51
N PHE A 222 -8.72 -24.44 25.47
CA PHE A 222 -7.52 -25.27 25.60
C PHE A 222 -6.34 -24.48 26.19
N LEU A 223 -6.06 -23.28 25.66
CA LEU A 223 -4.99 -22.42 26.15
C LEU A 223 -5.22 -21.96 27.59
N LEU A 224 -6.47 -21.63 27.97
CA LEU A 224 -6.82 -21.28 29.34
C LEU A 224 -6.56 -22.44 30.30
N VAL A 225 -6.99 -23.65 29.95
CA VAL A 225 -6.79 -24.85 30.78
C VAL A 225 -5.30 -25.13 30.98
N VAL A 226 -4.49 -25.08 29.91
CA VAL A 226 -3.04 -25.30 29.99
C VAL A 226 -2.37 -24.24 30.86
N THR A 227 -2.73 -22.97 30.69
CA THR A 227 -2.14 -21.85 31.44
C THR A 227 -2.48 -21.93 32.92
N LEU A 228 -3.77 -22.13 33.26
CA LEU A 228 -4.22 -22.29 34.65
C LEU A 228 -3.64 -23.55 35.30
N GLY A 229 -3.57 -24.66 34.56
CA GLY A 229 -2.95 -25.90 35.03
C GLY A 229 -1.48 -25.73 35.37
N THR A 230 -0.74 -25.01 34.51
CA THR A 230 0.68 -24.72 34.74
C THR A 230 0.89 -23.79 35.94
N LEU A 231 0.08 -22.73 36.05
CA LEU A 231 0.11 -21.82 37.22
C LEU A 231 -0.20 -22.56 38.53
N TRP A 232 -1.22 -23.42 38.52
CA TRP A 232 -1.58 -24.24 39.67
C TRP A 232 -0.45 -25.20 40.07
N PHE A 233 0.16 -25.86 39.08
CA PHE A 233 1.28 -26.78 39.31
C PHE A 233 2.52 -26.05 39.87
N CYS A 234 2.89 -24.91 39.28
CA CYS A 234 3.97 -24.06 39.79
C CYS A 234 3.69 -23.58 41.22
N GLY A 235 2.47 -23.13 41.53
CA GLY A 235 2.06 -22.72 42.87
C GLY A 235 2.15 -23.86 43.89
N LYS A 236 1.75 -25.08 43.50
CA LYS A 236 1.92 -26.29 44.32
C LYS A 236 3.39 -26.60 44.60
N LEU A 237 4.25 -26.56 43.59
CA LEU A 237 5.69 -26.80 43.76
C LEU A 237 6.34 -25.76 44.67
N LEU A 238 6.06 -24.48 44.47
CA LEU A 238 6.54 -23.41 45.35
C LEU A 238 6.06 -23.58 46.79
N GLY A 239 4.80 -23.97 46.99
CA GLY A 239 4.27 -24.26 48.33
C GLY A 239 4.87 -25.49 48.99
N ILE A 240 5.31 -26.50 48.21
CA ILE A 240 6.06 -27.65 48.72
C ILE A 240 7.48 -27.22 49.08
N MET A 241 8.18 -26.51 48.21
CA MET A 241 9.52 -25.98 48.46
C MET A 241 9.55 -25.06 49.69
N GLY A 242 8.58 -24.16 49.83
CA GLY A 242 8.45 -23.29 51.00
C GLY A 242 8.25 -24.07 52.31
N ARG A 243 7.42 -25.12 52.29
CA ARG A 243 7.25 -26.01 53.45
C ARG A 243 8.53 -26.80 53.77
N TRP A 244 9.24 -27.24 52.75
CA TRP A 244 10.52 -27.96 52.92
C TRP A 244 11.59 -27.05 53.53
N LEU A 245 11.72 -25.81 53.03
CA LEU A 245 12.65 -24.81 53.57
C LEU A 245 12.29 -24.37 55.01
N CYS A 246 11.01 -24.17 55.32
CA CYS A 246 10.55 -23.87 56.68
C CYS A 246 10.67 -25.06 57.65
N GLY A 247 10.54 -26.30 57.17
CA GLY A 247 10.78 -27.51 57.96
C GLY A 247 12.27 -27.70 58.28
N ALA A 248 13.14 -27.48 57.30
CA ALA A 248 14.59 -27.54 57.47
C ALA A 248 15.12 -26.46 58.44
N SER A 249 14.52 -25.26 58.45
CA SER A 249 14.92 -24.19 59.39
C SER A 249 14.51 -24.45 60.84
N LYS A 250 13.42 -25.20 61.08
CA LYS A 250 13.01 -25.64 62.42
C LYS A 250 13.92 -26.75 62.98
N LEU A 251 14.37 -27.67 62.14
CA LEU A 251 15.32 -28.73 62.52
C LEU A 251 16.72 -28.21 62.85
N LYS A 252 17.10 -27.03 62.35
CA LYS A 252 18.40 -26.40 62.62
C LYS A 252 18.42 -25.53 63.90
N LYS A 253 17.27 -25.34 64.55
CA LYS A 253 17.11 -24.57 65.80
C LYS A 253 16.79 -25.43 67.03
N ALA A 254 16.67 -26.75 66.86
CA ALA A 254 16.60 -27.74 67.94
C ALA A 254 17.98 -28.38 68.13
#